data_AF-A0A958GF57-F1
#
_entry.id   AF-A0A958GF57-F1
#
_cell.length_a   1.000
_cell.length_b   1.000
_cell.length_c   1.000
_cell.angle_alpha   90.00
_cell.angle_beta   90.00
_cell.angle_gamma   90.00
#
_symmetry.space_group_name_H-M   'P 1'
#
loop_
_entity.id
_entity.type
_entity.pdbx_description
1 polymer ?
#
loop_
_entity_poly.entity_id
_entity_poly.type
_entity_poly.pdbx_seq_one_letter_code
_entity_poly.pdbx_strand_id
1 'polypeptide(L)'
;MTSASILQLLNFEDTGDVMHRLRWPAAQLAKQNPELSILSLAASAVERHELALKADLLFLVQSHDTSLLPIIRERKSKGLITIVEYNDNFYCPPLVSSATRVWSSPEIHKTYQDFMLAADYLVTTCNQLKLLFKKRLGLDAKVLKNHFPYNLEAFEDVFRSPKDVIRIGWAGSLGHMPDLLAFLPKIEELILSNDRFHFWAMGNEAISRYVKLPKEKFVLLPWGNMEQYFSFWKQVDIGISPMLDVPYNQCRSDVKAIEMSAFGVVPVLQDFDMYQEFSQNTGISLVEDFSDIIEKIRNLEADRESLKTLALQAYGYINDKRLGANNLERLEFYNSVLIKNNASNWTFPPGYHEMEGTKQKEDQIYIAIKETEAFLHAKKFNQALKKIQDATDINQDNRDLAVAELKCLLACQSSLAKKRYEFWTKKFPNDFRLKILGLRFMDQEKERAEKFLEVINAVREAGDLEIEARSQTIIGTVAAEIRNSNKFFYKVAEEVLKTYPKAYEIKLLLAQEYERLGNFEQALNYYQEILEAQNIVQMSGNFLMQTDKAYISSWIAALEKRL
;
A
#
# COMPACT_ATOMS: atom_id res chain seq x y z
N MET A 1 37.03 -16.52 -8.07
CA MET A 1 36.22 -15.41 -8.62
C MET A 1 35.29 -14.96 -7.50
N THR A 2 35.18 -13.65 -7.26
CA THR A 2 34.32 -13.10 -6.20
C THR A 2 32.86 -13.19 -6.64
N SER A 3 32.03 -13.85 -5.82
CA SER A 3 30.58 -13.97 -6.00
C SER A 3 29.91 -12.62 -5.78
N ALA A 4 29.02 -12.19 -6.68
CA ALA A 4 28.24 -10.98 -6.44
C ALA A 4 27.17 -11.23 -5.37
N SER A 5 26.99 -10.27 -4.49
CA SER A 5 26.14 -10.36 -3.30
C SER A 5 24.86 -9.55 -3.46
N ILE A 6 23.73 -10.15 -3.11
CA ILE A 6 22.41 -9.53 -3.15
C ILE A 6 21.78 -9.63 -1.76
N LEU A 7 21.41 -8.49 -1.19
CA LEU A 7 20.57 -8.43 0.00
C LEU A 7 19.15 -8.05 -0.40
N GLN A 8 18.18 -8.83 0.06
CA GLN A 8 16.77 -8.42 0.04
C GLN A 8 16.19 -8.42 1.44
N LEU A 9 15.38 -7.42 1.75
CA LEU A 9 14.67 -7.31 3.02
C LEU A 9 13.23 -7.76 2.85
N LEU A 10 12.77 -8.66 3.70
CA LEU A 10 11.41 -9.19 3.67
C LEU A 10 10.79 -9.32 5.06
N ASN A 11 9.46 -9.33 5.11
CA ASN A 11 8.73 -9.86 6.25
C ASN A 11 8.56 -11.37 6.04
N PHE A 12 8.88 -12.18 7.06
CA PHE A 12 8.90 -13.65 6.96
C PHE A 12 7.51 -14.31 6.88
N GLU A 13 6.46 -13.53 6.57
CA GLU A 13 5.12 -14.04 6.36
C GLU A 13 4.98 -14.65 4.97
N ASP A 14 4.33 -15.83 4.88
CA ASP A 14 4.06 -16.55 3.62
C ASP A 14 2.92 -15.90 2.82
N THR A 15 3.04 -14.60 2.55
CA THR A 15 2.09 -13.87 1.69
C THR A 15 2.43 -14.08 0.22
N GLY A 16 1.42 -13.95 -0.65
CA GLY A 16 1.62 -14.05 -2.10
C GLY A 16 2.70 -13.08 -2.61
N ASP A 17 2.77 -11.87 -2.06
CA ASP A 17 3.79 -10.89 -2.44
C ASP A 17 5.20 -11.34 -2.04
N VAL A 18 5.39 -11.83 -0.82
CA VAL A 18 6.69 -12.35 -0.37
C VAL A 18 7.14 -13.54 -1.24
N MET A 19 6.21 -14.43 -1.59
CA MET A 19 6.53 -15.60 -2.41
C MET A 19 6.87 -15.21 -3.85
N HIS A 20 6.00 -14.44 -4.51
CA HIS A 20 6.15 -14.07 -5.94
C HIS A 20 7.20 -13.01 -6.21
N ARG A 21 7.50 -12.13 -5.25
CA ARG A 21 8.41 -10.98 -5.49
C ARG A 21 9.78 -11.15 -4.88
N LEU A 22 9.92 -11.98 -3.84
CA LEU A 22 11.17 -12.14 -3.08
C LEU A 22 11.68 -13.58 -3.09
N ARG A 23 10.96 -14.53 -2.47
CA ARG A 23 11.49 -15.88 -2.24
C ARG A 23 11.69 -16.70 -3.52
N TRP A 24 10.62 -16.89 -4.31
CA TRP A 24 10.72 -17.69 -5.52
C TRP A 24 11.66 -17.07 -6.57
N PRO A 25 11.61 -15.75 -6.84
CA PRO A 25 12.57 -15.13 -7.75
C PRO A 25 14.02 -15.26 -7.27
N ALA A 26 14.31 -15.10 -5.98
CA ALA A 26 15.66 -15.23 -5.44
C ALA A 26 16.19 -16.67 -5.51
N ALA A 27 15.37 -17.65 -5.10
CA ALA A 27 15.72 -19.05 -5.20
C ALA A 27 15.99 -19.46 -6.66
N GLN A 28 15.21 -18.93 -7.59
CA GLN A 28 15.38 -19.18 -9.01
C GLN A 28 16.64 -18.51 -9.57
N LEU A 29 16.88 -17.26 -9.19
CA LEU A 29 18.06 -16.51 -9.61
C LEU A 29 19.36 -17.21 -9.16
N ALA A 30 19.40 -17.74 -7.95
CA ALA A 30 20.54 -18.52 -7.44
C ALA A 30 20.78 -19.82 -8.23
N LYS A 31 19.72 -20.46 -8.77
CA LYS A 31 19.86 -21.63 -9.65
C LYS A 31 20.37 -21.26 -11.03
N GLN A 32 19.93 -20.12 -11.58
CA GLN A 32 20.32 -19.66 -12.92
C GLN A 32 21.75 -19.11 -12.95
N ASN A 33 22.23 -18.55 -11.84
CA ASN A 33 23.61 -18.09 -11.71
C ASN A 33 24.22 -18.58 -10.38
N PRO A 34 24.96 -19.72 -10.40
CA PRO A 34 25.60 -20.30 -9.22
C PRO A 34 26.68 -19.44 -8.58
N GLU A 35 27.10 -18.33 -9.20
CA GLU A 35 28.05 -17.38 -8.62
C GLU A 35 27.38 -16.32 -7.73
N LEU A 36 26.05 -16.22 -7.72
CA LEU A 36 25.35 -15.22 -6.89
C LEU A 36 25.20 -15.71 -5.46
N SER A 37 25.47 -14.84 -4.49
CA SER A 37 25.12 -15.05 -3.09
C SER A 37 23.96 -14.14 -2.73
N ILE A 38 22.79 -14.73 -2.48
CA ILE A 38 21.55 -13.99 -2.23
C ILE A 38 21.09 -14.24 -0.80
N LEU A 39 20.93 -13.17 -0.03
CA LEU A 39 20.42 -13.21 1.34
C LEU A 39 19.06 -12.52 1.43
N SER A 40 18.07 -13.30 1.87
CA SER A 40 16.78 -12.86 2.39
C SER A 40 16.89 -12.61 3.89
N LEU A 41 16.93 -11.35 4.30
CA LEU A 41 17.01 -10.95 5.72
C LEU A 41 15.69 -10.36 6.20
N ALA A 42 15.34 -10.59 7.46
CA ALA A 42 14.14 -9.97 8.04
C ALA A 42 14.27 -8.45 7.98
N ALA A 43 13.22 -7.76 7.54
CA ALA A 43 13.21 -6.30 7.51
C ALA A 43 13.37 -5.67 8.91
N SER A 44 13.08 -6.43 9.98
CA SER A 44 13.27 -6.04 11.39
C SER A 44 14.63 -6.42 11.99
N ALA A 45 15.52 -7.05 11.22
CA ALA A 45 16.83 -7.46 11.71
C ALA A 45 17.73 -6.24 11.97
N VAL A 46 18.46 -6.23 13.08
CA VAL A 46 19.44 -5.18 13.40
C VAL A 46 20.58 -5.13 12.38
N GLU A 47 20.98 -6.30 11.88
CA GLU A 47 22.07 -6.47 10.91
C GLU A 47 21.77 -5.84 9.55
N ARG A 48 20.51 -5.46 9.29
CA ARG A 48 20.07 -4.96 7.98
C ARG A 48 20.86 -3.75 7.51
N HIS A 49 21.24 -2.83 8.40
CA HIS A 49 22.01 -1.63 8.02
C HIS A 49 23.43 -2.00 7.60
N GLU A 50 24.10 -2.84 8.39
CA GLU A 50 25.46 -3.28 8.12
C GLU A 50 25.54 -4.11 6.83
N LEU A 51 24.64 -5.09 6.68
CA LEU A 51 24.60 -5.94 5.49
C LEU A 51 24.19 -5.15 4.25
N ALA A 52 23.27 -4.19 4.39
CA ALA A 52 22.92 -3.27 3.32
C ALA A 52 24.09 -2.40 2.88
N LEU A 53 25.07 -2.08 3.72
CA LEU A 53 26.26 -1.35 3.28
C LEU A 53 27.27 -2.23 2.54
N LYS A 54 27.21 -3.55 2.73
CA LYS A 54 28.18 -4.51 2.18
C LYS A 54 27.74 -5.16 0.87
N ALA A 55 26.44 -5.37 0.66
CA ALA A 55 25.93 -6.07 -0.51
C ALA A 55 26.18 -5.29 -1.82
N ASP A 56 26.48 -5.98 -2.91
CA ASP A 56 26.63 -5.37 -4.23
C ASP A 56 25.30 -4.80 -4.74
N LEU A 57 24.19 -5.50 -4.44
CA LEU A 57 22.83 -5.07 -4.71
C LEU A 57 21.95 -5.16 -3.47
N LEU A 58 21.16 -4.12 -3.25
CA LEU A 58 20.12 -4.06 -2.23
C LEU A 58 18.75 -4.01 -2.93
N PHE A 59 17.88 -4.97 -2.63
CA PHE A 59 16.52 -5.04 -3.17
C PHE A 59 15.50 -4.82 -2.05
N LEU A 60 14.65 -3.80 -2.20
CA LEU A 60 13.65 -3.42 -1.20
C LEU A 60 12.25 -3.44 -1.81
N VAL A 61 11.34 -4.22 -1.24
CA VAL A 61 9.93 -4.25 -1.67
C VAL A 61 9.09 -3.46 -0.66
N GLN A 62 8.34 -2.46 -1.13
CA GLN A 62 7.43 -1.62 -0.34
C GLN A 62 8.01 -1.08 0.98
N SER A 63 9.31 -0.79 1.02
CA SER A 63 9.98 -0.34 2.24
C SER A 63 9.57 1.08 2.61
N HIS A 64 9.24 1.29 3.88
CA HIS A 64 9.06 2.60 4.50
C HIS A 64 10.01 2.80 5.69
N ASP A 65 11.02 1.93 5.87
CA ASP A 65 11.99 2.06 6.95
C ASP A 65 12.98 3.19 6.64
N THR A 66 12.61 4.42 6.99
CA THR A 66 13.41 5.63 6.77
C THR A 66 14.85 5.57 7.29
N SER A 67 15.19 4.65 8.20
CA SER A 67 16.59 4.43 8.62
C SER A 67 17.48 3.92 7.49
N LEU A 68 16.90 3.38 6.40
CA LEU A 68 17.62 2.95 5.21
C LEU A 68 17.92 4.09 4.23
N LEU A 69 17.26 5.26 4.31
CA LEU A 69 17.50 6.35 3.35
C LEU A 69 18.95 6.87 3.37
N PRO A 70 19.59 7.11 4.55
CA PRO A 70 21.02 7.43 4.60
C PRO A 70 21.89 6.31 4.00
N ILE A 71 21.54 5.05 4.27
CA ILE A 71 22.25 3.88 3.75
C ILE A 71 22.19 3.83 2.22
N ILE A 72 21.02 4.06 1.62
CA ILE A 72 20.85 4.08 0.16
C ILE A 72 21.75 5.14 -0.48
N ARG A 73 21.88 6.31 0.14
CA ARG A 73 22.75 7.38 -0.38
C ARG A 73 24.24 7.05 -0.23
N GLU A 74 24.62 6.47 0.89
CA GLU A 74 25.99 6.00 1.09
C GLU A 74 26.36 4.88 0.10
N ARG A 75 25.42 3.96 -0.16
CA ARG A 75 25.56 2.94 -1.21
C ARG A 75 25.78 3.60 -2.57
N LYS A 76 24.93 4.57 -2.92
CA LYS A 76 25.00 5.29 -4.19
C LYS A 76 26.32 6.05 -4.37
N SER A 77 26.86 6.68 -3.31
CA SER A 77 28.16 7.35 -3.38
C SER A 77 29.34 6.38 -3.56
N LYS A 78 29.16 5.11 -3.18
CA LYS A 78 30.11 4.00 -3.40
C LYS A 78 29.87 3.26 -4.73
N GLY A 79 28.88 3.67 -5.52
CA GLY A 79 28.48 2.98 -6.76
C GLY A 79 27.80 1.63 -6.54
N LEU A 80 27.29 1.34 -5.34
CA LEU A 80 26.52 0.13 -5.05
C LEU A 80 25.05 0.35 -5.38
N ILE A 81 24.42 -0.65 -6.01
CA ILE A 81 23.08 -0.50 -6.59
C ILE A 81 21.98 -0.76 -5.57
N THR A 82 21.02 0.15 -5.48
CA THR A 82 19.76 -0.07 -4.76
C THR A 82 18.60 -0.11 -5.74
N ILE A 83 17.81 -1.18 -5.67
CA ILE A 83 16.57 -1.36 -6.41
C ILE A 83 15.41 -1.33 -5.41
N VAL A 84 14.38 -0.56 -5.73
CA VAL A 84 13.13 -0.54 -4.96
C VAL A 84 11.98 -1.03 -5.83
N GLU A 85 11.06 -1.78 -5.23
CA GLU A 85 9.85 -2.25 -5.89
C GLU A 85 8.60 -1.77 -5.14
N TYR A 86 7.65 -1.25 -5.92
CA TYR A 86 6.30 -0.94 -5.45
C TYR A 86 5.29 -1.57 -6.41
N ASN A 87 4.72 -2.68 -5.97
CA ASN A 87 3.87 -3.58 -6.77
C ASN A 87 2.36 -3.33 -6.61
N ASP A 88 1.97 -2.26 -5.91
CA ASP A 88 0.58 -1.89 -5.68
C ASP A 88 0.35 -0.37 -5.79
N ASN A 89 -0.87 0.01 -6.17
CA ASN A 89 -1.30 1.41 -6.15
C ASN A 89 -1.69 1.84 -4.74
N PHE A 90 -0.68 2.13 -3.93
CA PHE A 90 -0.85 2.59 -2.56
C PHE A 90 -1.55 3.95 -2.45
N TYR A 91 -1.67 4.74 -3.53
CA TYR A 91 -2.41 6.00 -3.49
C TYR A 91 -3.94 5.81 -3.39
N CYS A 92 -4.43 4.63 -3.76
CA CYS A 92 -5.85 4.29 -3.75
C CYS A 92 -6.04 2.90 -3.13
N PRO A 93 -5.73 2.70 -1.84
CA PRO A 93 -5.92 1.41 -1.17
C PRO A 93 -7.38 0.95 -1.24
N PRO A 94 -7.66 -0.35 -1.39
CA PRO A 94 -9.02 -0.86 -1.23
C PRO A 94 -9.40 -0.78 0.25
N LEU A 95 -10.52 -0.12 0.56
CA LEU A 95 -10.91 0.30 1.91
C LEU A 95 -10.83 -0.79 3.02
N VAL A 96 -11.11 -2.05 2.69
CA VAL A 96 -11.11 -3.20 3.64
C VAL A 96 -9.80 -4.00 3.69
N SER A 97 -8.76 -3.58 2.96
CA SER A 97 -7.45 -4.21 3.08
C SER A 97 -6.76 -3.88 4.40
N SER A 98 -5.97 -4.82 4.92
CA SER A 98 -5.08 -4.58 6.06
C SER A 98 -4.06 -3.47 5.79
N ALA A 99 -3.68 -3.28 4.52
CA ALA A 99 -2.74 -2.25 4.10
C ALA A 99 -3.32 -0.83 4.17
N THR A 100 -4.66 -0.68 4.14
CA THR A 100 -5.34 0.63 4.09
C THR A 100 -4.97 1.51 5.26
N ARG A 101 -4.83 0.93 6.46
CA ARG A 101 -4.43 1.73 7.64
C ARG A 101 -3.09 2.42 7.44
N VAL A 102 -2.14 1.73 6.80
CA VAL A 102 -0.79 2.25 6.54
C VAL A 102 -0.79 3.19 5.34
N TRP A 103 -1.45 2.81 4.24
CA TRP A 103 -1.50 3.62 3.02
C TRP A 103 -2.43 4.84 3.12
N SER A 104 -3.31 4.91 4.11
CA SER A 104 -4.05 6.14 4.44
C SER A 104 -3.20 7.19 5.19
N SER A 105 -1.86 7.06 5.19
CA SER A 105 -0.95 8.09 5.71
C SER A 105 -0.25 8.82 4.57
N PRO A 106 -0.42 10.16 4.45
CA PRO A 106 0.37 10.96 3.51
C PRO A 106 1.88 10.87 3.78
N GLU A 107 2.30 10.62 5.02
CA GLU A 107 3.70 10.42 5.38
C GLU A 107 4.27 9.14 4.78
N ILE A 108 3.49 8.05 4.78
CA ILE A 108 3.88 6.81 4.10
C ILE A 108 3.99 7.03 2.60
N HIS A 109 3.04 7.74 1.97
CA HIS A 109 3.13 8.08 0.55
C HIS A 109 4.43 8.84 0.22
N LYS A 110 4.73 9.88 1.00
CA LYS A 110 5.96 10.67 0.83
C LYS A 110 7.22 9.85 1.09
N THR A 111 7.18 8.93 2.05
CA THR A 111 8.30 8.03 2.34
C THR A 111 8.55 7.09 1.17
N TYR A 112 7.52 6.45 0.62
CA TYR A 112 7.65 5.61 -0.56
C TYR A 112 8.23 6.38 -1.75
N GLN A 113 7.76 7.61 -1.98
CA GLN A 113 8.32 8.50 -3.01
C GLN A 113 9.80 8.81 -2.77
N ASP A 114 10.24 9.04 -1.53
CA ASP A 114 11.66 9.26 -1.23
C ASP A 114 12.51 8.04 -1.55
N PHE A 115 12.02 6.84 -1.24
CA PHE A 115 12.71 5.60 -1.60
C PHE A 115 12.83 5.46 -3.12
N MET A 116 11.76 5.74 -3.86
CA MET A 116 11.77 5.73 -5.33
C MET A 116 12.77 6.73 -5.91
N LEU A 117 12.87 7.93 -5.31
CA LEU A 117 13.80 8.99 -5.75
C LEU A 117 15.25 8.73 -5.32
N ALA A 118 15.47 8.07 -4.17
CA ALA A 118 16.80 7.81 -3.64
C ALA A 118 17.47 6.61 -4.31
N ALA A 119 16.69 5.59 -4.68
CA ALA A 119 17.18 4.37 -5.32
C ALA A 119 17.79 4.63 -6.71
N ASP A 120 18.44 3.60 -7.26
CA ASP A 120 19.01 3.65 -8.62
C ASP A 120 18.00 3.16 -9.65
N TYR A 121 17.16 2.19 -9.28
CA TYR A 121 16.13 1.64 -10.16
C TYR A 121 14.81 1.43 -9.42
N LEU A 122 13.71 1.75 -10.12
CA LEU A 122 12.35 1.43 -9.72
C LEU A 122 11.84 0.22 -10.50
N VAL A 123 11.30 -0.77 -9.79
CA VAL A 123 10.63 -1.93 -10.35
C VAL A 123 9.14 -1.90 -10.05
N THR A 124 8.33 -2.36 -11.00
CA THR A 124 6.89 -2.59 -10.83
C THR A 124 6.48 -3.96 -11.39
N THR A 125 5.24 -4.37 -11.15
CA THR A 125 4.67 -5.64 -11.63
C THR A 125 3.90 -5.51 -12.94
N CYS A 126 3.44 -4.31 -13.30
CA CYS A 126 2.67 -4.05 -14.52
C CYS A 126 2.95 -2.66 -15.11
N ASN A 127 2.48 -2.46 -16.35
CA ASN A 127 2.64 -1.21 -17.10
C ASN A 127 1.83 -0.06 -16.48
N GLN A 128 0.65 -0.32 -15.93
CA GLN A 128 -0.16 0.72 -15.29
C GLN A 128 0.54 1.37 -14.09
N LEU A 129 1.24 0.59 -13.26
CA LEU A 129 2.08 1.13 -12.19
C LEU A 129 3.27 1.94 -12.72
N LYS A 130 3.91 1.49 -13.80
CA LYS A 130 4.97 2.24 -14.47
C LYS A 130 4.46 3.60 -14.95
N LEU A 131 3.30 3.63 -15.61
CA LEU A 131 2.65 4.87 -16.08
C LEU A 131 2.26 5.78 -14.91
N LEU A 132 1.73 5.20 -13.83
CA LEU A 132 1.36 5.93 -12.62
C LEU A 132 2.57 6.65 -12.00
N PHE A 133 3.68 5.94 -11.77
CA PHE A 133 4.88 6.52 -11.19
C PHE A 133 5.58 7.49 -12.15
N LYS A 134 5.53 7.23 -13.47
CA LYS A 134 5.99 8.20 -14.48
C LYS A 134 5.21 9.50 -14.42
N LYS A 135 3.88 9.43 -14.34
CA LYS A 135 3.00 10.60 -14.24
C LYS A 135 3.18 11.35 -12.93
N ARG A 136 3.31 10.65 -11.80
CA ARG A 136 3.39 11.25 -10.46
C ARG A 136 4.77 11.81 -10.13
N LEU A 137 5.84 11.14 -10.56
CA LEU A 137 7.21 11.42 -10.10
C LEU A 137 8.21 11.66 -11.24
N GLY A 138 7.81 11.49 -12.50
CA GLY A 138 8.71 11.58 -13.65
C GLY A 138 9.66 10.37 -13.79
N LEU A 139 9.57 9.40 -12.89
CA LEU A 139 10.43 8.22 -12.83
C LEU A 139 9.99 7.16 -13.83
N ASP A 140 10.95 6.60 -14.56
CA ASP A 140 10.68 5.38 -15.33
C ASP A 140 10.85 4.14 -14.44
N ALA A 141 10.10 3.09 -14.73
CA ALA A 141 10.18 1.82 -14.02
C ALA A 141 10.43 0.65 -14.97
N LYS A 142 11.19 -0.34 -14.50
CA LYS A 142 11.30 -1.65 -15.13
C LYS A 142 10.14 -2.52 -14.64
N VAL A 143 9.36 -3.08 -15.56
CA VAL A 143 8.36 -4.08 -15.22
C VAL A 143 9.07 -5.43 -15.09
N LEU A 144 8.95 -6.09 -13.93
CA LEU A 144 9.37 -7.47 -13.73
C LEU A 144 8.13 -8.31 -13.43
N LYS A 145 7.77 -9.20 -14.35
CA LYS A 145 6.51 -9.97 -14.26
C LYS A 145 6.55 -11.04 -13.19
N ASN A 146 5.37 -11.53 -12.81
CA ASN A 146 5.25 -12.73 -11.99
C ASN A 146 5.40 -13.98 -12.86
N HIS A 147 5.93 -15.05 -12.27
CA HIS A 147 6.20 -16.33 -12.92
C HIS A 147 5.78 -17.47 -12.01
N PHE A 148 5.35 -18.57 -12.61
CA PHE A 148 5.03 -19.77 -11.86
C PHE A 148 6.33 -20.43 -11.36
N PRO A 149 6.44 -20.75 -10.06
CA PRO A 149 7.73 -21.06 -9.43
C PRO A 149 8.18 -22.52 -9.60
N TYR A 150 7.29 -23.41 -10.02
CA TYR A 150 7.54 -24.84 -10.05
C TYR A 150 7.48 -25.40 -11.47
N ASN A 151 8.11 -26.55 -11.68
CA ASN A 151 7.85 -27.33 -12.87
C ASN A 151 6.39 -27.80 -12.83
N LEU A 152 5.75 -27.83 -13.99
CA LEU A 152 4.36 -28.28 -14.10
C LEU A 152 4.31 -29.82 -14.14
N GLU A 153 3.29 -30.38 -13.50
CA GLU A 153 2.84 -31.76 -13.74
C GLU A 153 2.26 -31.85 -15.16
N ALA A 154 2.22 -33.04 -15.76
CA ALA A 154 1.71 -33.19 -17.13
C ALA A 154 0.26 -32.66 -17.23
N PHE A 155 -0.09 -32.11 -18.39
CA PHE A 155 -1.41 -31.49 -18.58
C PHE A 155 -2.55 -32.47 -18.25
N GLU A 156 -2.40 -33.74 -18.61
CA GLU A 156 -3.36 -34.81 -18.34
C GLU A 156 -3.58 -35.08 -16.85
N ASP A 157 -2.60 -34.75 -16.00
CA ASP A 157 -2.66 -34.95 -14.54
C ASP A 157 -3.31 -33.76 -13.83
N VAL A 158 -3.20 -32.55 -14.40
CA VAL A 158 -3.74 -31.32 -13.81
C VAL A 158 -5.10 -30.93 -14.39
N PHE A 159 -5.34 -31.19 -15.68
CA PHE A 159 -6.59 -30.87 -16.33
C PHE A 159 -7.70 -31.80 -15.86
N ARG A 160 -8.79 -31.19 -15.41
CA ARG A 160 -10.01 -31.90 -15.07
C ARG A 160 -11.01 -31.72 -16.18
N SER A 161 -11.41 -32.82 -16.81
CA SER A 161 -12.60 -32.80 -17.66
C SER A 161 -13.83 -32.86 -16.76
N PRO A 162 -14.62 -31.77 -16.63
CA PRO A 162 -15.80 -31.79 -15.78
C PRO A 162 -16.82 -32.76 -16.37
N LYS A 163 -17.19 -33.80 -15.59
CA LYS A 163 -18.20 -34.79 -15.97
C LYS A 163 -19.59 -34.25 -15.69
N ASP A 164 -19.97 -34.23 -14.42
CA ASP A 164 -21.31 -33.88 -13.96
C ASP A 164 -21.39 -32.44 -13.41
N VAL A 165 -20.34 -32.00 -12.73
CA VAL A 165 -20.25 -30.69 -12.08
C VAL A 165 -19.15 -29.85 -12.73
N ILE A 166 -19.40 -28.55 -12.87
CA ILE A 166 -18.43 -27.51 -13.22
C ILE A 166 -18.22 -26.61 -12.01
N ARG A 167 -16.99 -26.54 -11.56
CA ARG A 167 -16.56 -25.79 -10.38
C ARG A 167 -15.97 -24.46 -10.83
N ILE A 168 -16.64 -23.39 -10.44
CA ILE A 168 -16.26 -22.02 -10.72
C ILE A 168 -15.52 -21.48 -9.50
N GLY A 169 -14.22 -21.23 -9.64
CA GLY A 169 -13.30 -20.94 -8.55
C GLY A 169 -12.96 -19.47 -8.42
N TRP A 170 -13.07 -18.92 -7.22
CA TRP A 170 -12.56 -17.60 -6.84
C TRP A 170 -11.63 -17.72 -5.63
N ALA A 171 -10.51 -16.99 -5.62
CA ALA A 171 -9.66 -16.90 -4.45
C ALA A 171 -9.03 -15.53 -4.28
N GLY A 172 -9.37 -14.82 -3.20
CA GLY A 172 -9.01 -13.41 -3.01
C GLY A 172 -9.00 -12.97 -1.55
N SER A 173 -8.18 -11.95 -1.27
CA SER A 173 -7.95 -11.43 0.08
C SER A 173 -9.07 -10.46 0.49
N LEU A 174 -9.03 -9.95 1.72
CA LEU A 174 -9.99 -8.93 2.17
C LEU A 174 -10.01 -7.70 1.25
N GLY A 175 -8.89 -7.34 0.64
CA GLY A 175 -8.82 -6.22 -0.32
C GLY A 175 -9.70 -6.41 -1.56
N HIS A 176 -10.03 -7.65 -1.93
CA HIS A 176 -10.88 -7.98 -3.08
C HIS A 176 -12.32 -8.35 -2.68
N MET A 177 -12.70 -8.17 -1.40
CA MET A 177 -14.08 -8.36 -0.97
C MET A 177 -15.07 -7.43 -1.67
N PRO A 178 -14.77 -6.14 -1.93
CA PRO A 178 -15.68 -5.28 -2.69
C PRO A 178 -15.97 -5.82 -4.10
N ASP A 179 -14.95 -6.37 -4.76
CA ASP A 179 -15.09 -6.98 -6.09
C ASP A 179 -16.00 -8.21 -6.05
N LEU A 180 -15.76 -9.12 -5.10
CA LEU A 180 -16.59 -10.30 -4.91
C LEU A 180 -18.02 -9.91 -4.56
N LEU A 181 -18.23 -9.00 -3.61
CA LEU A 181 -19.56 -8.55 -3.20
C LEU A 181 -20.35 -7.93 -4.35
N ALA A 182 -19.70 -7.18 -5.24
CA ALA A 182 -20.36 -6.63 -6.43
C ALA A 182 -20.75 -7.73 -7.43
N PHE A 183 -19.94 -8.78 -7.55
CA PHE A 183 -20.17 -9.88 -8.47
C PHE A 183 -21.17 -10.95 -7.96
N LEU A 184 -21.28 -11.13 -6.63
CA LEU A 184 -22.06 -12.19 -5.99
C LEU A 184 -23.48 -12.39 -6.56
N PRO A 185 -24.32 -11.35 -6.74
CA PRO A 185 -25.67 -11.54 -7.26
C PRO A 185 -25.72 -12.25 -8.63
N LYS A 186 -24.77 -11.92 -9.52
CA LYS A 186 -24.70 -12.48 -10.88
C LYS A 186 -24.24 -13.94 -10.88
N ILE A 187 -23.21 -14.26 -10.08
CA ILE A 187 -22.76 -15.64 -9.96
C ILE A 187 -23.82 -16.49 -9.25
N GLU A 188 -24.49 -15.97 -8.22
CA GLU A 188 -25.57 -16.67 -7.55
C GLU A 188 -26.70 -17.05 -8.51
N GLU A 189 -27.13 -16.10 -9.35
CA GLU A 189 -28.12 -16.36 -10.40
C GLU A 189 -27.65 -17.45 -11.38
N LEU A 190 -26.39 -17.38 -11.83
CA LEU A 190 -25.82 -18.40 -12.71
C LEU A 190 -25.84 -19.80 -12.06
N ILE A 191 -25.35 -19.92 -10.83
CA ILE A 191 -25.30 -21.18 -10.08
C ILE A 191 -26.71 -21.76 -9.86
N LEU A 192 -27.69 -20.91 -9.56
CA LEU A 192 -29.07 -21.34 -9.35
C LEU A 192 -29.76 -21.74 -10.67
N SER A 193 -29.35 -21.17 -11.80
CA SER A 193 -29.94 -21.47 -13.12
C SER A 193 -29.56 -22.83 -13.71
N ASN A 194 -28.53 -23.50 -13.19
CA ASN A 194 -28.07 -24.81 -13.69
C ASN A 194 -27.48 -25.65 -12.56
N ASP A 195 -27.98 -26.88 -12.38
CA ASP A 195 -27.55 -27.80 -11.33
C ASP A 195 -26.12 -28.29 -11.43
N ARG A 196 -25.48 -28.10 -12.59
CA ARG A 196 -24.10 -28.46 -12.81
C ARG A 196 -23.11 -27.44 -12.26
N PHE A 197 -23.50 -26.18 -12.07
CA PHE A 197 -22.58 -25.16 -11.61
C PHE A 197 -22.45 -25.15 -10.09
N HIS A 198 -21.21 -25.17 -9.61
CA HIS A 198 -20.87 -25.07 -8.20
C HIS A 198 -19.87 -23.94 -7.99
N PHE A 199 -20.10 -23.09 -6.99
CA PHE A 199 -19.19 -22.02 -6.64
C PHE A 199 -18.20 -22.48 -5.57
N TRP A 200 -16.91 -22.34 -5.86
CA TRP A 200 -15.81 -22.69 -4.98
C TRP A 200 -15.03 -21.42 -4.67
N ALA A 201 -14.99 -21.05 -3.38
CA ALA A 201 -14.29 -19.88 -2.92
C ALA A 201 -13.16 -20.27 -1.95
N MET A 202 -12.02 -19.60 -2.05
CA MET A 202 -11.02 -19.58 -0.98
C MET A 202 -10.82 -18.14 -0.51
N GLY A 203 -10.97 -17.91 0.80
CA GLY A 203 -10.84 -16.56 1.33
C GLY A 203 -11.23 -16.41 2.79
N ASN A 204 -11.67 -15.21 3.16
CA ASN A 204 -12.12 -14.92 4.51
C ASN A 204 -13.44 -15.64 4.82
N GLU A 205 -13.58 -16.18 6.04
CA GLU A 205 -14.77 -16.89 6.50
C GLU A 205 -16.06 -16.07 6.40
N ALA A 206 -15.98 -14.73 6.45
CA ALA A 206 -17.12 -13.84 6.30
C ALA A 206 -17.83 -13.98 4.94
N ILE A 207 -17.16 -14.52 3.91
CA ILE A 207 -17.75 -14.76 2.59
C ILE A 207 -19.04 -15.57 2.70
N SER A 208 -19.08 -16.60 3.57
CA SER A 208 -20.25 -17.46 3.73
C SER A 208 -21.49 -16.73 4.22
N ARG A 209 -21.34 -15.55 4.85
CA ARG A 209 -22.46 -14.73 5.33
C ARG A 209 -23.15 -13.97 4.19
N TYR A 210 -22.48 -13.82 3.06
CA TYR A 210 -22.98 -13.05 1.92
C TYR A 210 -23.46 -13.93 0.78
N VAL A 211 -22.96 -15.16 0.69
CA VAL A 211 -23.35 -16.13 -0.36
C VAL A 211 -24.72 -16.72 -0.05
N LYS A 212 -25.67 -16.56 -0.98
CA LYS A 212 -27.04 -17.06 -0.91
C LYS A 212 -27.24 -18.31 -1.77
N LEU A 213 -26.33 -19.27 -1.65
CA LEU A 213 -26.38 -20.54 -2.36
C LEU A 213 -26.71 -21.71 -1.44
N PRO A 214 -27.38 -22.77 -1.94
CA PRO A 214 -27.50 -24.03 -1.22
C PRO A 214 -26.12 -24.60 -0.86
N LYS A 215 -26.02 -25.28 0.29
CA LYS A 215 -24.73 -25.79 0.83
C LYS A 215 -24.06 -26.77 -0.14
N GLU A 216 -24.83 -27.50 -0.91
CA GLU A 216 -24.38 -28.45 -1.91
C GLU A 216 -23.75 -27.78 -3.15
N LYS A 217 -24.11 -26.53 -3.44
CA LYS A 217 -23.60 -25.75 -4.59
C LYS A 217 -22.50 -24.75 -4.21
N PHE A 218 -22.11 -24.68 -2.93
CA PHE A 218 -21.12 -23.73 -2.44
C PHE A 218 -20.09 -24.38 -1.53
N VAL A 219 -18.80 -24.19 -1.86
CA VAL A 219 -17.67 -24.59 -1.03
C VAL A 219 -16.86 -23.35 -0.68
N LEU A 220 -16.61 -23.14 0.62
CA LEU A 220 -15.67 -22.14 1.11
C LEU A 220 -14.51 -22.82 1.82
N LEU A 221 -13.29 -22.59 1.33
CA LEU A 221 -12.07 -22.96 2.03
C LEU A 221 -11.48 -21.72 2.72
N PRO A 222 -11.03 -21.84 3.98
CA PRO A 222 -10.30 -20.75 4.62
C PRO A 222 -8.97 -20.51 3.92
N TRP A 223 -8.38 -19.34 4.14
CA TRP A 223 -7.00 -19.07 3.76
C TRP A 223 -6.04 -20.12 4.33
N GLY A 224 -5.07 -20.51 3.51
CA GLY A 224 -4.02 -21.46 3.83
C GLY A 224 -2.67 -21.00 3.30
N ASN A 225 -1.65 -21.84 3.49
CA ASN A 225 -0.34 -21.64 2.88
C ASN A 225 -0.40 -21.80 1.35
N MET A 226 0.71 -21.53 0.64
CA MET A 226 0.74 -21.63 -0.82
C MET A 226 0.45 -23.03 -1.37
N GLU A 227 0.78 -24.09 -0.63
CA GLU A 227 0.45 -25.47 -1.03
C GLU A 227 -1.06 -25.70 -1.01
N GLN A 228 -1.73 -25.26 0.05
CA GLN A 228 -3.19 -25.33 0.17
C GLN A 228 -3.87 -24.46 -0.89
N TYR A 229 -3.31 -23.28 -1.18
CA TYR A 229 -3.78 -22.39 -2.25
C TYR A 229 -3.69 -23.06 -3.63
N PHE A 230 -2.59 -23.72 -3.95
CA PHE A 230 -2.43 -24.46 -5.20
C PHE A 230 -3.30 -25.72 -5.25
N SER A 231 -3.48 -26.41 -4.12
CA SER A 231 -4.43 -27.53 -4.00
C SER A 231 -5.88 -27.10 -4.23
N PHE A 232 -6.24 -25.85 -3.94
CA PHE A 232 -7.56 -25.31 -4.29
C PHE A 232 -7.72 -25.21 -5.81
N TRP A 233 -6.75 -24.65 -6.53
CA TRP A 233 -6.85 -24.53 -8.00
C TRP A 233 -6.90 -25.88 -8.72
N LYS A 234 -6.20 -26.90 -8.20
CA LYS A 234 -6.32 -28.30 -8.70
C LYS A 234 -7.74 -28.89 -8.60
N GLN A 235 -8.68 -28.22 -7.95
CA GLN A 235 -10.06 -28.68 -7.81
C GLN A 235 -11.05 -27.90 -8.67
N VAL A 236 -10.62 -26.78 -9.26
CA VAL A 236 -11.44 -25.84 -10.03
C VAL A 236 -11.40 -26.18 -11.51
N ASP A 237 -12.50 -25.95 -12.24
CA ASP A 237 -12.55 -26.15 -13.70
C ASP A 237 -12.43 -24.80 -14.43
N ILE A 238 -13.13 -23.77 -13.93
CA ILE A 238 -13.11 -22.40 -14.46
C ILE A 238 -12.73 -21.42 -13.34
N GLY A 239 -11.67 -20.66 -13.53
CA GLY A 239 -11.21 -19.67 -12.57
C GLY A 239 -11.75 -18.29 -12.90
N ILE A 240 -12.21 -17.54 -11.90
CA ILE A 240 -12.68 -16.16 -12.07
C ILE A 240 -11.88 -15.21 -11.18
N SER A 241 -11.66 -14.00 -11.69
CA SER A 241 -11.08 -12.89 -10.93
C SER A 241 -11.87 -11.61 -11.25
N PRO A 242 -13.14 -11.51 -10.83
CA PRO A 242 -13.93 -10.31 -11.05
C PRO A 242 -13.26 -9.14 -10.30
N MET A 243 -13.19 -7.99 -10.95
CA MET A 243 -12.58 -6.78 -10.45
C MET A 243 -13.45 -5.59 -10.84
N LEU A 244 -13.70 -4.70 -9.88
CA LEU A 244 -14.25 -3.39 -10.17
C LEU A 244 -13.23 -2.54 -10.93
N ASP A 245 -13.71 -1.71 -11.86
CA ASP A 245 -12.87 -0.71 -12.51
C ASP A 245 -12.57 0.45 -11.55
N VAL A 246 -11.53 0.27 -10.74
CA VAL A 246 -11.02 1.25 -9.79
C VAL A 246 -9.49 1.36 -9.93
N PRO A 247 -8.88 2.52 -9.58
CA PRO A 247 -7.44 2.74 -9.75
C PRO A 247 -6.54 1.69 -9.10
N TYR A 248 -7.00 1.03 -8.03
CA TYR A 248 -6.28 -0.07 -7.40
C TYR A 248 -6.18 -1.30 -8.31
N ASN A 249 -7.33 -1.77 -8.81
CA ASN A 249 -7.44 -2.99 -9.62
C ASN A 249 -6.74 -2.84 -10.98
N GLN A 250 -6.79 -1.64 -11.57
CA GLN A 250 -6.05 -1.30 -12.79
C GLN A 250 -4.54 -1.51 -12.66
N CYS A 251 -4.00 -1.43 -11.44
CA CYS A 251 -2.57 -1.56 -11.16
C CYS A 251 -2.15 -2.97 -10.71
N ARG A 252 -3.03 -3.97 -10.80
CA ARG A 252 -2.70 -5.35 -10.39
C ARG A 252 -1.89 -6.07 -11.47
N SER A 253 -1.24 -7.17 -11.05
CA SER A 253 -0.52 -8.07 -11.95
C SER A 253 -1.43 -9.16 -12.51
N ASP A 254 -0.95 -9.86 -13.53
CA ASP A 254 -1.64 -11.00 -14.16
C ASP A 254 -1.50 -12.33 -13.41
N VAL A 255 -0.97 -12.32 -12.18
CA VAL A 255 -0.58 -13.53 -11.44
C VAL A 255 -1.69 -14.57 -11.31
N LYS A 256 -2.95 -14.15 -11.16
CA LYS A 256 -4.09 -15.08 -11.06
C LYS A 256 -4.27 -15.92 -12.32
N ALA A 257 -4.10 -15.32 -13.49
CA ALA A 257 -4.16 -16.03 -14.76
C ALA A 257 -3.06 -17.09 -14.85
N ILE A 258 -1.85 -16.74 -14.42
CA ILE A 258 -0.70 -17.66 -14.38
C ILE A 258 -0.97 -18.83 -13.44
N GLU A 259 -1.41 -18.54 -12.21
CA GLU A 259 -1.68 -19.56 -11.18
C GLU A 259 -2.80 -20.50 -11.60
N MET A 260 -3.91 -19.99 -12.14
CA MET A 260 -5.02 -20.80 -12.65
C MET A 260 -4.54 -21.72 -13.79
N SER A 261 -3.90 -21.16 -14.81
CA SER A 261 -3.53 -21.91 -16.01
C SER A 261 -2.41 -22.92 -15.78
N ALA A 262 -1.54 -22.71 -14.79
CA ALA A 262 -0.55 -23.71 -14.36
C ALA A 262 -1.20 -25.02 -13.87
N PHE A 263 -2.46 -24.97 -13.40
CA PHE A 263 -3.21 -26.14 -12.94
C PHE A 263 -4.30 -26.58 -13.94
N GLY A 264 -4.19 -26.20 -15.22
CA GLY A 264 -5.15 -26.58 -16.25
C GLY A 264 -6.53 -25.94 -16.07
N VAL A 265 -6.63 -24.88 -15.25
CA VAL A 265 -7.87 -24.11 -15.04
C VAL A 265 -7.98 -23.05 -16.13
N VAL A 266 -9.17 -22.89 -16.73
CA VAL A 266 -9.43 -21.82 -17.70
C VAL A 266 -9.81 -20.54 -16.95
N PRO A 267 -8.98 -19.48 -17.00
CA PRO A 267 -9.34 -18.20 -16.42
C PRO A 267 -10.36 -17.45 -17.28
N VAL A 268 -11.38 -16.85 -16.66
CA VAL A 268 -12.25 -15.84 -17.26
C VAL A 268 -11.83 -14.48 -16.73
N LEU A 269 -11.30 -13.64 -17.64
CA LEU A 269 -10.55 -12.44 -17.31
C LEU A 269 -11.21 -11.21 -17.93
N GLN A 270 -11.43 -10.17 -17.13
CA GLN A 270 -11.92 -8.89 -17.64
C GLN A 270 -10.85 -8.17 -18.46
N ASP A 271 -11.29 -7.26 -19.33
CA ASP A 271 -10.47 -6.48 -20.26
C ASP A 271 -9.65 -5.40 -19.56
N PHE A 272 -8.64 -5.85 -18.81
CA PHE A 272 -7.63 -5.01 -18.19
C PHE A 272 -6.29 -5.15 -18.91
N ASP A 273 -5.51 -4.06 -18.93
CA ASP A 273 -4.19 -3.98 -19.59
C ASP A 273 -3.25 -5.13 -19.21
N MET A 274 -3.26 -5.57 -17.94
CA MET A 274 -2.37 -6.64 -17.50
C MET A 274 -2.67 -8.01 -18.14
N TYR A 275 -3.87 -8.23 -18.67
CA TYR A 275 -4.28 -9.50 -19.28
C TYR A 275 -4.17 -9.52 -20.81
N GLN A 276 -3.86 -8.40 -21.46
CA GLN A 276 -3.78 -8.31 -22.93
C GLN A 276 -2.78 -9.31 -23.53
N GLU A 277 -1.57 -9.34 -22.97
CA GLU A 277 -0.52 -10.26 -23.44
C GLU A 277 -0.92 -11.72 -23.21
N PHE A 278 -1.54 -12.01 -22.07
CA PHE A 278 -2.02 -13.35 -21.76
C PHE A 278 -3.09 -13.80 -22.77
N SER A 279 -4.07 -12.94 -23.06
CA SER A 279 -5.11 -13.20 -24.07
C SER A 279 -4.51 -13.50 -25.46
N GLN A 280 -3.60 -12.64 -25.93
CA GLN A 280 -2.96 -12.79 -27.25
C GLN A 280 -2.18 -14.10 -27.40
N ASN A 281 -1.55 -14.58 -26.34
CA ASN A 281 -0.73 -15.80 -26.39
C ASN A 281 -1.52 -17.09 -26.14
N THR A 282 -2.72 -17.00 -25.53
CA THR A 282 -3.49 -18.18 -25.10
C THR A 282 -4.78 -18.39 -25.88
N GLY A 283 -5.27 -17.37 -26.59
CA GLY A 283 -6.57 -17.40 -27.27
C GLY A 283 -7.77 -17.22 -26.33
N ILE A 284 -7.54 -17.02 -25.03
CA ILE A 284 -8.60 -16.70 -24.07
C ILE A 284 -9.05 -15.25 -24.28
N SER A 285 -10.26 -15.08 -24.82
CA SER A 285 -10.88 -13.78 -25.00
C SER A 285 -11.14 -13.08 -23.65
N LEU A 286 -10.81 -11.79 -23.59
CA LEU A 286 -11.16 -10.94 -22.45
C LEU A 286 -12.64 -10.55 -22.50
N VAL A 287 -13.20 -10.21 -21.34
CA VAL A 287 -14.61 -9.83 -21.19
C VAL A 287 -14.74 -8.40 -20.66
N GLU A 288 -15.74 -7.64 -21.09
CA GLU A 288 -15.81 -6.21 -20.73
C GLU A 288 -16.35 -6.02 -19.32
N ASP A 289 -17.43 -6.74 -18.98
CA ASP A 289 -18.12 -6.58 -17.70
C ASP A 289 -18.49 -7.89 -17.00
N PHE A 290 -19.19 -7.77 -15.87
CA PHE A 290 -19.61 -8.93 -15.08
C PHE A 290 -20.66 -9.81 -15.77
N SER A 291 -21.49 -9.27 -16.65
CA SER A 291 -22.47 -10.02 -17.44
C SER A 291 -21.75 -10.90 -18.47
N ASP A 292 -20.72 -10.37 -19.10
CA ASP A 292 -19.91 -11.12 -20.06
C ASP A 292 -19.13 -12.26 -19.40
N ILE A 293 -18.72 -12.11 -18.13
CA ILE A 293 -18.17 -13.23 -17.34
C ILE A 293 -19.18 -14.38 -17.30
N ILE A 294 -20.46 -14.08 -17.00
CA ILE A 294 -21.52 -15.09 -16.90
C ILE A 294 -21.76 -15.76 -18.25
N GLU A 295 -21.83 -14.98 -19.33
CA GLU A 295 -21.99 -15.51 -20.68
C GLU A 295 -20.83 -16.42 -21.07
N LYS A 296 -19.59 -15.99 -20.81
CA LYS A 296 -18.38 -16.78 -21.09
C LYS A 296 -18.41 -18.12 -20.35
N ILE A 297 -18.83 -18.15 -19.08
CA ILE A 297 -18.95 -19.40 -18.31
C ILE A 297 -20.01 -20.32 -18.94
N ARG A 298 -21.17 -19.80 -19.36
CA ARG A 298 -22.21 -20.61 -20.04
C ARG A 298 -21.68 -21.20 -21.34
N ASN A 299 -20.95 -20.41 -22.13
CA ASN A 299 -20.38 -20.88 -23.40
C ASN A 299 -19.33 -21.98 -23.19
N LEU A 300 -18.48 -21.85 -22.16
CA LEU A 300 -17.49 -22.87 -21.81
C LEU A 300 -18.13 -24.17 -21.27
N GLU A 301 -19.29 -24.09 -20.63
CA GLU A 301 -20.05 -25.29 -20.21
C GLU A 301 -20.65 -26.04 -21.39
N ALA A 302 -21.20 -25.30 -22.35
CA ALA A 302 -21.81 -25.85 -23.56
C ALA A 302 -20.78 -26.49 -24.50
N ASP A 303 -19.57 -25.94 -24.57
CA ASP A 303 -18.48 -26.43 -25.43
C ASP A 303 -17.26 -26.89 -24.60
N ARG A 304 -17.31 -28.15 -24.15
CA ARG A 304 -16.25 -28.75 -23.33
C ARG A 304 -14.95 -29.01 -24.09
N GLU A 305 -15.01 -29.18 -25.41
CA GLU A 305 -13.81 -29.32 -26.24
C GLU A 305 -13.08 -27.98 -26.33
N SER A 306 -13.81 -26.88 -26.46
CA SER A 306 -13.25 -25.53 -26.36
C SER A 306 -12.66 -25.26 -24.98
N LEU A 307 -13.33 -25.65 -23.89
CA LEU A 307 -12.77 -25.56 -22.53
C LEU A 307 -11.41 -26.28 -22.42
N LYS A 308 -11.32 -27.53 -22.86
CA LYS A 308 -10.06 -28.29 -22.85
C LYS A 308 -8.99 -27.65 -23.73
N THR A 309 -9.38 -27.17 -24.91
CA THR A 309 -8.45 -26.52 -25.85
C THR A 309 -7.85 -25.26 -25.26
N LEU A 310 -8.67 -24.39 -24.67
CA LEU A 310 -8.23 -23.16 -24.01
C LEU A 310 -7.36 -23.47 -22.78
N ALA A 311 -7.73 -24.48 -21.98
CA ALA A 311 -6.91 -24.93 -20.86
C ALA A 311 -5.52 -25.37 -21.31
N LEU A 312 -5.44 -26.17 -22.39
CA LEU A 312 -4.19 -26.66 -22.94
C LEU A 312 -3.32 -25.52 -23.51
N GLN A 313 -3.94 -24.57 -24.22
CA GLN A 313 -3.23 -23.39 -24.75
C GLN A 313 -2.67 -22.52 -23.63
N ALA A 314 -3.47 -22.24 -22.61
CA ALA A 314 -3.06 -21.43 -21.47
C ALA A 314 -1.96 -22.13 -20.65
N TYR A 315 -2.12 -23.42 -20.36
CA TYR A 315 -1.11 -24.25 -19.72
C TYR A 315 0.21 -24.26 -20.52
N GLY A 316 0.14 -24.45 -21.84
CA GLY A 316 1.30 -24.44 -22.73
C GLY A 316 2.04 -23.11 -22.70
N TYR A 317 1.31 -21.99 -22.73
CA TYR A 317 1.93 -20.67 -22.57
C TYR A 317 2.64 -20.52 -21.21
N ILE A 318 2.07 -21.02 -20.12
CA ILE A 318 2.74 -20.98 -18.82
C ILE A 318 4.01 -21.82 -18.85
N ASN A 319 3.94 -23.06 -19.33
CA ASN A 319 5.08 -23.97 -19.44
C ASN A 319 6.24 -23.36 -20.24
N ASP A 320 5.91 -22.72 -21.37
CA ASP A 320 6.91 -22.27 -22.33
C ASP A 320 7.48 -20.88 -22.02
N LYS A 321 6.66 -19.99 -21.43
CA LYS A 321 6.98 -18.55 -21.31
C LYS A 321 6.90 -18.01 -19.89
N ARG A 322 6.17 -18.65 -18.98
CA ARG A 322 5.91 -18.09 -17.64
C ARG A 322 6.40 -18.95 -16.48
N LEU A 323 7.16 -20.02 -16.73
CA LEU A 323 7.92 -20.73 -15.70
C LEU A 323 9.13 -19.91 -15.25
N GLY A 324 9.31 -19.79 -13.93
CA GLY A 324 10.48 -19.15 -13.34
C GLY A 324 11.78 -19.80 -13.80
N ALA A 325 11.77 -21.14 -13.94
CA ALA A 325 12.88 -21.94 -14.46
C ALA A 325 13.44 -21.40 -15.80
N ASN A 326 12.53 -21.03 -16.70
CA ASN A 326 12.82 -20.72 -18.10
C ASN A 326 12.97 -19.22 -18.37
N ASN A 327 12.63 -18.36 -17.41
CA ASN A 327 12.70 -16.91 -17.59
C ASN A 327 14.00 -16.31 -17.03
N LEU A 328 14.74 -15.59 -17.88
CA LEU A 328 15.98 -14.91 -17.52
C LEU A 328 15.80 -13.40 -17.28
N GLU A 329 14.60 -12.83 -17.42
CA GLU A 329 14.38 -11.37 -17.34
C GLU A 329 15.03 -10.71 -16.11
N ARG A 330 14.83 -11.29 -14.92
CA ARG A 330 15.41 -10.77 -13.68
C ARG A 330 16.93 -10.95 -13.64
N LEU A 331 17.44 -12.08 -14.10
CA LEU A 331 18.88 -12.34 -14.18
C LEU A 331 19.57 -11.38 -15.15
N GLU A 332 19.01 -11.18 -16.34
CA GLU A 332 19.51 -10.24 -17.35
C GLU A 332 19.51 -8.81 -16.81
N PHE A 333 18.42 -8.39 -16.16
CA PHE A 333 18.35 -7.08 -15.53
C PHE A 333 19.40 -6.95 -14.42
N TYR A 334 19.51 -7.91 -13.52
CA TYR A 334 20.47 -7.84 -12.42
C TYR A 334 21.91 -7.86 -12.95
N ASN A 335 22.24 -8.71 -13.92
CA ASN A 335 23.56 -8.72 -14.56
C ASN A 335 23.88 -7.40 -15.28
N SER A 336 22.86 -6.70 -15.83
CA SER A 336 23.05 -5.41 -16.49
C SER A 336 23.38 -4.27 -15.53
N VAL A 337 23.00 -4.39 -14.25
CA VAL A 337 23.19 -3.33 -13.24
C VAL A 337 24.22 -3.70 -12.17
N LEU A 338 24.44 -4.99 -11.92
CA LEU A 338 25.38 -5.47 -10.91
C LEU A 338 26.80 -5.05 -11.27
N ILE A 339 27.37 -4.19 -10.43
CA ILE A 339 28.79 -3.89 -10.46
C ILE A 339 29.47 -4.91 -9.54
N LYS A 340 30.21 -5.86 -10.11
CA LYS A 340 31.00 -6.82 -9.32
C LYS A 340 32.09 -6.05 -8.58
N ASN A 341 31.88 -5.74 -7.30
CA ASN A 341 32.94 -5.30 -6.42
C ASN A 341 33.58 -6.51 -5.74
N ASN A 342 34.88 -6.43 -5.46
CA ASN A 342 35.55 -7.40 -4.59
C ASN A 342 35.10 -7.14 -3.14
N ALA A 343 33.86 -7.49 -2.82
CA ALA A 343 33.36 -7.49 -1.44
C ALA A 343 34.08 -8.61 -0.68
N SER A 344 35.30 -8.32 -0.20
CA SER A 344 36.12 -9.21 0.62
C SER A 344 35.48 -9.61 1.95
N ASN A 345 34.34 -8.99 2.31
CA ASN A 345 33.67 -9.10 3.60
C ASN A 345 32.22 -9.64 3.53
N TRP A 346 31.76 -10.15 2.37
CA TRP A 346 30.48 -10.85 2.31
C TRP A 346 30.65 -12.29 2.80
N THR A 347 29.91 -12.67 3.84
CA THR A 347 30.14 -13.92 4.59
C THR A 347 29.30 -15.10 4.13
N PHE A 348 28.33 -14.88 3.24
CA PHE A 348 27.44 -15.94 2.76
C PHE A 348 28.03 -16.57 1.49
N PRO A 349 28.07 -17.90 1.38
CA PRO A 349 28.53 -18.56 0.17
C PRO A 349 27.55 -18.32 -0.99
N PRO A 350 27.93 -18.62 -2.25
CA PRO A 350 26.99 -18.60 -3.35
C PRO A 350 25.78 -19.50 -3.10
N GLY A 351 24.61 -19.11 -3.61
CA GLY A 351 23.32 -19.73 -3.34
C GLY A 351 22.30 -18.77 -2.72
N TYR A 352 21.12 -19.31 -2.40
CA TYR A 352 20.03 -18.60 -1.73
C TYR A 352 20.00 -18.92 -0.24
N HIS A 353 19.96 -17.90 0.60
CA HIS A 353 19.96 -17.99 2.06
C HIS A 353 18.82 -17.17 2.66
N GLU A 354 18.20 -17.66 3.74
CA GLU A 354 17.26 -16.88 4.56
C GLU A 354 17.80 -16.74 5.99
N MET A 355 17.62 -15.57 6.60
CA MET A 355 18.03 -15.30 7.98
C MET A 355 17.03 -14.38 8.67
N GLU A 356 16.52 -14.79 9.84
CA GLU A 356 15.68 -13.90 10.67
C GLU A 356 16.50 -12.74 11.28
N GLY A 357 17.76 -13.00 11.63
CA GLY A 357 18.63 -12.02 12.28
C GLY A 357 18.21 -11.65 13.70
N THR A 358 18.88 -10.66 14.26
CA THR A 358 18.60 -10.18 15.61
C THR A 358 17.36 -9.29 15.57
N LYS A 359 16.27 -9.73 16.23
CA LYS A 359 15.00 -8.99 16.24
C LYS A 359 15.14 -7.64 16.92
N GLN A 360 14.90 -6.58 16.16
CA GLN A 360 14.66 -5.26 16.72
C GLN A 360 13.21 -5.15 17.20
N LYS A 361 13.00 -4.88 18.49
CA LYS A 361 11.64 -4.77 19.07
C LYS A 361 10.89 -3.52 18.61
N GLU A 362 11.59 -2.39 18.47
CA GLU A 362 11.02 -1.10 18.04
C GLU A 362 12.08 -0.31 17.25
N ASP A 363 11.63 0.48 16.27
CA ASP A 363 12.50 1.37 15.49
C ASP A 363 13.17 2.40 16.42
N GLN A 364 14.51 2.52 16.34
CA GLN A 364 15.29 3.45 17.16
C GLN A 364 14.86 4.90 16.94
N ILE A 365 14.40 5.24 15.74
CA ILE A 365 13.88 6.57 15.43
C ILE A 365 12.62 6.86 16.25
N TYR A 366 11.68 5.92 16.26
CA TYR A 366 10.44 6.06 17.02
C TYR A 366 10.70 6.08 18.53
N ILE A 367 11.61 5.24 19.02
CA ILE A 367 12.07 5.27 20.42
C ILE A 367 12.62 6.68 20.76
N ALA A 368 13.47 7.25 19.90
CA ALA A 368 14.05 8.57 20.14
C ALA A 368 12.99 9.68 20.20
N ILE A 369 12.00 9.65 19.32
CA ILE A 369 10.87 10.61 19.34
C ILE A 369 10.07 10.44 20.64
N LYS A 370 9.69 9.22 21.01
CA LYS A 370 8.89 8.92 22.21
C LYS A 370 9.62 9.31 23.50
N GLU A 371 10.91 9.03 23.59
CA GLU A 371 11.73 9.46 24.73
C GLU A 371 11.86 10.99 24.80
N THR A 372 12.03 11.65 23.66
CA THR A 372 12.04 13.12 23.57
C THR A 372 10.73 13.70 24.11
N GLU A 373 9.59 13.18 23.67
CA GLU A 373 8.27 13.59 24.16
C GLU A 373 8.12 13.36 25.67
N ALA A 374 8.55 12.20 26.17
CA ALA A 374 8.53 11.90 27.61
C ALA A 374 9.39 12.89 28.42
N PHE A 375 10.58 13.25 27.92
CA PHE A 375 11.42 14.26 28.55
C PHE A 375 10.79 15.66 28.53
N LEU A 376 10.12 16.04 27.44
CA LEU A 376 9.38 17.31 27.36
C LEU A 376 8.24 17.36 28.39
N HIS A 377 7.45 16.28 28.50
CA HIS A 377 6.39 16.17 29.52
C HIS A 377 6.94 16.27 30.95
N ALA A 378 8.09 15.65 31.20
CA ALA A 378 8.79 15.74 32.47
C ALA A 378 9.55 17.06 32.68
N LYS A 379 9.46 18.03 31.76
CA LYS A 379 10.19 19.31 31.75
C LYS A 379 11.73 19.15 31.80
N LYS A 380 12.25 18.02 31.32
CA LYS A 380 13.68 17.72 31.21
C LYS A 380 14.25 18.19 29.87
N PHE A 381 14.18 19.50 29.62
CA PHE A 381 14.46 20.12 28.31
C PHE A 381 15.83 19.78 27.72
N ASN A 382 16.90 19.82 28.53
CA ASN A 382 18.25 19.49 28.04
C ASN A 382 18.38 18.03 27.57
N GLN A 383 17.68 17.11 28.24
CA GLN A 383 17.68 15.69 27.86
C GLN A 383 16.88 15.47 26.57
N ALA A 384 15.72 16.14 26.45
CA ALA A 384 14.92 16.13 25.24
C ALA A 384 15.72 16.65 24.03
N LEU A 385 16.35 17.82 24.16
CA LEU A 385 17.15 18.42 23.10
C LEU A 385 18.31 17.53 22.68
N LYS A 386 19.07 17.01 23.64
CA LYS A 386 20.19 16.10 23.33
C LYS A 386 19.69 14.86 22.59
N LYS A 387 18.63 14.21 23.09
CA LYS A 387 18.10 12.97 22.49
C LYS A 387 17.66 13.17 21.05
N ILE A 388 16.94 14.26 20.77
CA ILE A 388 16.44 14.51 19.41
C ILE A 388 17.54 14.98 18.46
N GLN A 389 18.53 15.72 18.95
CA GLN A 389 19.71 16.12 18.16
C GLN A 389 20.57 14.91 17.78
N ASP A 390 20.85 14.02 18.74
CA ASP A 390 21.58 12.78 18.47
C ASP A 390 20.87 11.95 17.38
N ALA A 391 19.53 11.88 17.43
CA ALA A 391 18.74 11.17 16.42
C ALA A 391 18.72 11.85 15.05
N THR A 392 18.56 13.18 14.99
CA THR A 392 18.53 13.92 13.72
C THR A 392 19.89 13.96 13.05
N ASP A 393 20.99 14.00 13.81
CA ASP A 393 22.35 13.94 13.27
C ASP A 393 22.63 12.59 12.60
N ILE A 394 22.07 11.49 13.14
CA ILE A 394 22.15 10.15 12.54
C ILE A 394 21.30 10.06 11.28
N ASN A 395 20.05 10.54 11.31
CA ASN A 395 19.12 10.43 10.20
C ASN A 395 18.45 11.76 9.87
N GLN A 396 19.12 12.55 9.04
CA GLN A 396 18.57 13.80 8.55
C GLN A 396 17.48 13.59 7.47
N ASP A 397 17.18 12.38 7.05
CA ASP A 397 16.21 12.09 5.99
C ASP A 397 14.83 11.71 6.51
N ASN A 398 14.69 11.63 7.83
CA ASN A 398 13.43 11.35 8.46
C ASN A 398 12.66 12.66 8.76
N ARG A 399 11.47 12.80 8.16
CA ARG A 399 10.59 13.96 8.36
C ARG A 399 10.01 14.04 9.77
N ASP A 400 9.75 12.90 10.39
CA ASP A 400 9.19 12.85 11.75
C ASP A 400 10.20 13.33 12.78
N LEU A 401 11.48 13.01 12.61
CA LEU A 401 12.59 13.58 13.37
C LEU A 401 12.69 15.09 13.16
N ALA A 402 12.57 15.58 11.92
CA ALA A 402 12.58 17.01 11.64
C ALA A 402 11.44 17.75 12.36
N VAL A 403 10.22 17.21 12.30
CA VAL A 403 9.05 17.76 12.99
C VAL A 403 9.21 17.69 14.52
N ALA A 404 9.69 16.56 15.05
CA ALA A 404 9.92 16.36 16.48
C ALA A 404 11.01 17.30 17.02
N GLU A 405 12.10 17.49 16.28
CA GLU A 405 13.16 18.43 16.64
C GLU A 405 12.63 19.85 16.72
N LEU A 406 11.87 20.30 15.72
CA LEU A 406 11.29 21.65 15.75
C LEU A 406 10.31 21.84 16.91
N LYS A 407 9.44 20.86 17.16
CA LYS A 407 8.54 20.90 18.33
C LYS A 407 9.34 20.99 19.63
N CYS A 408 10.40 20.20 19.78
CA CYS A 408 11.28 20.23 20.94
C CYS A 408 11.98 21.57 21.10
N LEU A 409 12.57 22.12 20.04
CA LEU A 409 13.26 23.41 20.04
C LEU A 409 12.33 24.56 20.41
N LEU A 410 11.10 24.57 19.87
CA LEU A 410 10.07 25.55 20.21
C LEU A 410 9.64 25.43 21.67
N ALA A 411 9.39 24.22 22.18
CA ALA A 411 9.02 23.98 23.57
C ALA A 411 10.12 24.43 24.55
N CYS A 412 11.39 24.29 24.16
CA CYS A 412 12.55 24.72 24.94
C CYS A 412 12.93 26.20 24.74
N GLN A 413 12.20 26.95 23.90
CA GLN A 413 12.53 28.33 23.53
C GLN A 413 13.97 28.49 23.03
N SER A 414 14.48 27.49 22.31
CA SER A 414 15.86 27.47 21.83
C SER A 414 16.08 28.50 20.73
N SER A 415 17.18 29.25 20.82
CA SER A 415 17.61 30.20 19.77
C SER A 415 17.94 29.52 18.43
N LEU A 416 18.16 28.20 18.42
CA LEU A 416 18.42 27.42 17.22
C LEU A 416 17.15 27.10 16.41
N ALA A 417 15.96 27.30 16.97
CA ALA A 417 14.69 26.88 16.37
C ALA A 417 14.50 27.44 14.94
N LYS A 418 14.74 28.74 14.74
CA LYS A 418 14.58 29.39 13.42
C LYS A 418 15.56 28.84 12.38
N LYS A 419 16.84 28.69 12.75
CA LYS A 419 17.88 28.14 11.86
C LYS A 419 17.57 26.70 11.45
N ARG A 420 17.09 25.87 12.38
CA ARG A 420 16.71 24.48 12.09
C ARG A 420 15.44 24.41 11.25
N TYR A 421 14.49 25.33 11.45
CA TYR A 421 13.29 25.43 10.61
C TYR A 421 13.66 25.73 9.14
N GLU A 422 14.55 26.70 8.90
CA GLU A 422 15.04 27.03 7.56
C GLU A 422 15.74 25.83 6.90
N PHE A 423 16.55 25.09 7.67
CA PHE A 423 17.19 23.85 7.20
C PHE A 423 16.15 22.78 6.80
N TRP A 424 15.17 22.52 7.67
CA TRP A 424 14.19 21.46 7.43
C TRP A 424 13.19 21.79 6.33
N THR A 425 12.76 23.05 6.21
CA THR A 425 11.86 23.47 5.12
C THR A 425 12.54 23.47 3.77
N LYS A 426 13.85 23.75 3.71
CA LYS A 426 14.63 23.54 2.49
C LYS A 426 14.70 22.07 2.10
N LYS A 427 14.85 21.18 3.08
CA LYS A 427 14.96 19.73 2.85
C LYS A 427 13.62 19.07 2.52
N PHE A 428 12.55 19.49 3.18
CA PHE A 428 11.21 18.94 3.05
C PHE A 428 10.18 20.04 2.73
N PRO A 429 10.29 20.69 1.55
CA PRO A 429 9.48 21.87 1.19
C PRO A 429 7.98 21.57 1.10
N ASN A 430 7.60 20.30 0.95
CA ASN A 430 6.22 19.84 0.82
C ASN A 430 5.66 19.21 2.11
N ASP A 431 6.38 19.29 3.24
CA ASP A 431 5.83 18.84 4.53
C ASP A 431 4.98 19.95 5.16
N PHE A 432 3.66 19.76 5.14
CA PHE A 432 2.71 20.71 5.72
C PHE A 432 2.90 20.92 7.21
N ARG A 433 3.38 19.92 7.95
CA ARG A 433 3.61 20.03 9.41
C ARG A 433 4.71 21.05 9.69
N LEU A 434 5.77 21.05 8.88
CA LEU A 434 6.83 22.08 8.95
C LEU A 434 6.28 23.46 8.59
N LYS A 435 5.46 23.58 7.53
CA LYS A 435 4.83 24.85 7.14
C LYS A 435 3.97 25.43 8.27
N ILE A 436 3.19 24.59 8.97
CA ILE A 436 2.36 24.99 10.11
C ILE A 436 3.24 25.42 11.30
N LEU A 437 4.29 24.67 11.62
CA LEU A 437 5.24 25.06 12.68
C LEU A 437 5.93 26.39 12.37
N GLY A 438 6.19 26.67 11.08
CA GLY A 438 6.81 27.90 10.59
C GLY A 438 6.10 29.18 11.00
N LEU A 439 4.79 29.12 11.19
CA LEU A 439 3.96 30.26 11.63
C LEU A 439 4.43 30.83 12.98
N ARG A 440 5.03 30.01 13.85
CA ARG A 440 5.54 30.44 15.16
C ARG A 440 6.73 31.38 15.07
N PHE A 441 7.38 31.49 13.91
CA PHE A 441 8.51 32.40 13.68
C PHE A 441 8.10 33.71 13.02
N MET A 442 6.80 33.92 12.77
CA MET A 442 6.27 35.14 12.18
C MET A 442 5.78 36.05 13.30
N ASP A 443 6.26 37.30 13.37
CA ASP A 443 5.86 38.24 14.43
C ASP A 443 4.55 38.98 14.10
N GLN A 444 4.34 39.29 12.83
CA GLN A 444 3.18 40.03 12.33
C GLN A 444 1.93 39.13 12.28
N GLU A 445 0.94 39.38 13.15
CA GLU A 445 -0.29 38.59 13.23
C GLU A 445 -1.03 38.47 11.90
N LYS A 446 -1.10 39.56 11.14
CA LYS A 446 -1.77 39.61 9.84
C LYS A 446 -1.05 38.74 8.81
N GLU A 447 0.27 38.87 8.70
CA GLU A 447 1.09 38.10 7.77
C GLU A 447 1.04 36.60 8.10
N ARG A 448 1.05 36.27 9.40
CA ARG A 448 0.89 34.89 9.88
C ARG A 448 -0.47 34.31 9.48
N ALA A 449 -1.56 35.07 9.58
CA ALA A 449 -2.88 34.63 9.15
C ALA A 449 -2.97 34.43 7.62
N GLU A 450 -2.41 35.36 6.84
CA GLU A 450 -2.31 35.24 5.38
C GLU A 450 -1.52 33.99 4.96
N LYS A 451 -0.37 33.75 5.60
CA LYS A 451 0.44 32.57 5.32
C LYS A 451 -0.27 31.27 5.69
N PHE A 452 -1.06 31.27 6.76
CA PHE A 452 -1.80 30.09 7.16
C PHE A 452 -2.94 29.75 6.18
N LEU A 453 -3.59 30.75 5.57
CA LEU A 453 -4.55 30.53 4.48
C LEU A 453 -3.91 29.87 3.27
N GLU A 454 -2.68 30.26 2.90
CA GLU A 454 -1.94 29.59 1.83
C GLU A 454 -1.71 28.10 2.16
N VAL A 455 -1.36 27.78 3.41
CA VAL A 455 -1.17 26.39 3.85
C VAL A 455 -2.48 25.60 3.76
N ILE A 456 -3.61 26.18 4.19
CA ILE A 456 -4.93 25.52 4.10
C ILE A 456 -5.30 25.25 2.65
N ASN A 457 -5.11 26.22 1.75
CA ASN A 457 -5.38 26.04 0.32
C ASN A 457 -4.49 24.95 -0.28
N ALA A 458 -3.20 24.93 0.05
CA ALA A 458 -2.30 23.89 -0.43
C ALA A 458 -2.66 22.49 0.12
N VAL A 459 -3.18 22.39 1.35
CA VAL A 459 -3.70 21.13 1.90
C VAL A 459 -4.96 20.68 1.13
N ARG A 460 -5.86 21.61 0.79
CA ARG A 460 -7.05 21.30 -0.04
C ARG A 460 -6.66 20.77 -1.41
N GLU A 461 -5.71 21.43 -2.07
CA GLU A 461 -5.20 21.04 -3.39
C GLU A 461 -4.50 19.67 -3.36
N ALA A 462 -3.90 19.30 -2.24
CA ALA A 462 -3.28 17.99 -2.06
C ALA A 462 -4.30 16.83 -1.90
N GLY A 463 -5.57 17.15 -1.59
CA GLY A 463 -6.69 16.22 -1.58
C GLY A 463 -7.09 15.70 -0.20
N ASP A 464 -8.14 14.88 -0.17
CA ASP A 464 -8.85 14.44 1.04
C ASP A 464 -7.96 13.76 2.08
N LEU A 465 -6.95 13.02 1.63
CA LEU A 465 -6.03 12.33 2.53
C LEU A 465 -5.20 13.31 3.38
N GLU A 466 -4.71 14.40 2.77
CA GLU A 466 -4.01 15.45 3.51
C GLU A 466 -4.99 16.27 4.35
N ILE A 467 -6.21 16.53 3.87
CA ILE A 467 -7.25 17.17 4.69
C ILE A 467 -7.48 16.38 5.98
N GLU A 468 -7.77 15.08 5.88
CA GLU A 468 -8.04 14.23 7.04
C GLU A 468 -6.84 14.17 7.99
N ALA A 469 -5.63 13.95 7.46
CA ALA A 469 -4.40 13.83 8.23
C ALA A 469 -3.94 15.14 8.91
N ARG A 470 -4.40 16.32 8.45
CA ARG A 470 -4.05 17.62 9.05
C ARG A 470 -5.13 18.22 9.92
N SER A 471 -6.33 17.65 9.92
CA SER A 471 -7.51 18.13 10.67
C SER A 471 -7.17 18.59 12.08
N GLN A 472 -6.65 17.70 12.94
CA GLN A 472 -6.34 18.01 14.33
C GLN A 472 -5.30 19.13 14.48
N THR A 473 -4.25 19.12 13.64
CA THR A 473 -3.18 20.11 13.72
C THR A 473 -3.66 21.49 13.28
N ILE A 474 -4.42 21.57 12.18
CA ILE A 474 -4.98 22.82 11.67
C ILE A 474 -6.01 23.38 12.66
N ILE A 475 -6.96 22.54 13.11
CA ILE A 475 -8.02 22.94 14.05
C ILE A 475 -7.40 23.47 15.34
N GLY A 476 -6.46 22.72 15.93
CA GLY A 476 -5.79 23.13 17.16
C GLY A 476 -4.97 24.41 17.01
N THR A 477 -4.36 24.64 15.83
CA THR A 477 -3.60 25.88 15.56
C THR A 477 -4.54 27.09 15.48
N VAL A 478 -5.66 26.99 14.75
CA VAL A 478 -6.67 28.06 14.71
C VAL A 478 -7.24 28.33 16.09
N ALA A 479 -7.65 27.28 16.81
CA ALA A 479 -8.23 27.41 18.13
C ALA A 479 -7.30 28.13 19.10
N ALA A 480 -5.99 27.83 19.07
CA ALA A 480 -4.99 28.52 19.88
C ALA A 480 -4.87 30.01 19.52
N GLU A 481 -4.88 30.37 18.23
CA GLU A 481 -4.79 31.77 17.80
C GLU A 481 -6.04 32.58 18.16
N ILE A 482 -7.25 32.00 18.04
CA ILE A 482 -8.49 32.65 18.47
C ILE A 482 -8.48 32.88 19.99
N ARG A 483 -8.06 31.89 20.79
CA ARG A 483 -7.95 32.03 22.25
C ARG A 483 -6.98 33.13 22.68
N ASN A 484 -5.95 33.39 21.87
CA ASN A 484 -5.02 34.50 22.07
C ASN A 484 -5.54 35.83 21.52
N SER A 485 -6.83 35.92 21.18
CA SER A 485 -7.51 37.11 20.66
C SER A 485 -6.92 37.68 19.37
N ASN A 486 -6.29 36.84 18.53
CA ASN A 486 -5.78 37.25 17.23
C ASN A 486 -6.94 37.40 16.22
N LYS A 487 -7.45 38.62 16.06
CA LYS A 487 -8.60 38.91 15.20
C LYS A 487 -8.42 38.54 13.72
N PHE A 488 -7.18 38.48 13.22
CA PHE A 488 -6.92 38.09 11.84
C PHE A 488 -7.25 36.61 11.60
N PHE A 489 -7.24 35.78 12.65
CA PHE A 489 -7.58 34.37 12.56
C PHE A 489 -9.08 34.09 12.52
N TYR A 490 -9.97 35.07 12.72
CA TYR A 490 -11.42 34.85 12.54
C TYR A 490 -11.75 34.51 11.09
N LYS A 491 -11.18 35.26 10.13
CA LYS A 491 -11.32 34.95 8.70
C LYS A 491 -10.70 33.60 8.35
N VAL A 492 -9.57 33.26 8.98
CA VAL A 492 -8.93 31.95 8.77
C VAL A 492 -9.81 30.82 9.29
N ALA A 493 -10.43 31.02 10.44
CA ALA A 493 -11.34 30.06 11.05
C ALA A 493 -12.57 29.79 10.16
N GLU A 494 -13.16 30.83 9.57
CA GLU A 494 -14.25 30.68 8.60
C GLU A 494 -13.82 29.86 7.37
N GLU A 495 -12.62 30.11 6.85
CA GLU A 495 -12.05 29.30 5.77
C GLU A 495 -11.82 27.85 6.22
N VAL A 496 -11.25 27.63 7.40
CA VAL A 496 -11.06 26.28 7.95
C VAL A 496 -12.40 25.55 8.09
N LEU A 497 -13.49 26.22 8.48
CA LEU A 497 -14.81 25.61 8.57
C LEU A 497 -15.40 25.17 7.23
N LYS A 498 -14.99 25.77 6.10
CA LYS A 498 -15.36 25.28 4.76
C LYS A 498 -14.74 23.91 4.44
N THR A 499 -13.58 23.61 5.02
CA THR A 499 -12.87 22.33 4.85
C THR A 499 -13.21 21.34 5.95
N TYR A 500 -13.37 21.83 7.17
CA TYR A 500 -13.66 21.05 8.36
C TYR A 500 -14.98 21.53 8.97
N PRO A 501 -16.12 21.27 8.32
CA PRO A 501 -17.41 21.76 8.79
C PRO A 501 -17.80 21.19 10.15
N LYS A 502 -17.15 20.11 10.60
CA LYS A 502 -17.33 19.50 11.93
C LYS A 502 -16.28 19.94 12.96
N ALA A 503 -15.51 21.01 12.70
CA ALA A 503 -14.59 21.58 13.68
C ALA A 503 -15.35 22.39 14.75
N TYR A 504 -16.13 21.70 15.58
CA TYR A 504 -17.01 22.32 16.57
C TYR A 504 -16.26 23.15 17.62
N GLU A 505 -14.99 22.83 17.90
CA GLU A 505 -14.13 23.66 18.75
C GLU A 505 -13.95 25.07 18.17
N ILE A 506 -13.72 25.19 16.86
CA ILE A 506 -13.59 26.48 16.18
C ILE A 506 -14.93 27.21 16.18
N LYS A 507 -16.04 26.51 15.90
CA LYS A 507 -17.38 27.10 15.92
C LYS A 507 -17.70 27.71 17.29
N LEU A 508 -17.36 27.02 18.38
CA LEU A 508 -17.58 27.51 19.73
C LEU A 508 -16.78 28.79 20.00
N LEU A 509 -15.49 28.77 19.65
CA LEU A 509 -14.62 29.93 19.85
C LEU A 509 -15.06 31.14 19.01
N LEU A 510 -15.48 30.91 17.75
CA LEU A 510 -16.04 31.97 16.91
C LEU A 510 -17.37 32.50 17.45
N ALA A 511 -18.24 31.62 17.97
CA ALA A 511 -19.52 32.05 18.55
C ALA A 511 -19.30 32.98 19.74
N GLN A 512 -18.38 32.62 20.64
CA GLN A 512 -18.02 33.45 21.80
C GLN A 512 -17.43 34.80 21.38
N GLU A 513 -16.57 34.83 20.36
CA GLU A 513 -16.02 36.08 19.84
C GLU A 513 -17.06 36.93 19.11
N TYR A 514 -17.96 36.32 18.33
CA TYR A 514 -19.05 37.04 17.68
C TYR A 514 -20.04 37.63 18.66
N GLU A 515 -20.38 36.90 19.72
CA GLU A 515 -21.17 37.42 20.84
C GLU A 515 -20.49 38.63 21.50
N ARG A 516 -19.17 38.53 21.79
CA ARG A 516 -18.39 39.64 22.36
C ARG A 516 -18.36 40.88 21.46
N LEU A 517 -18.37 40.70 20.13
CA LEU A 517 -18.38 41.77 19.13
C LEU A 517 -19.80 42.28 18.80
N GLY A 518 -20.85 41.70 19.39
CA GLY A 518 -22.26 42.08 19.15
C GLY A 518 -22.88 41.47 17.89
N ASN A 519 -22.25 40.49 17.26
CA ASN A 519 -22.79 39.74 16.12
C ASN A 519 -23.59 38.52 16.59
N PHE A 520 -24.74 38.76 17.21
CA PHE A 520 -25.52 37.73 17.91
C PHE A 520 -26.13 36.67 16.97
N GLU A 521 -26.50 37.05 15.74
CA GLU A 521 -27.10 36.11 14.79
C GLU A 521 -26.10 35.02 14.38
N GLN A 522 -24.87 35.42 14.05
CA GLN A 522 -23.81 34.48 13.68
C GLN A 522 -23.41 33.60 14.87
N ALA A 523 -23.36 34.16 16.08
CA ALA A 523 -23.10 33.40 17.30
C ALA A 523 -24.19 32.35 17.56
N LEU A 524 -25.47 32.73 17.44
CA LEU A 524 -26.61 31.85 17.63
C LEU A 524 -26.57 30.67 16.65
N ASN A 525 -26.28 30.92 15.37
CA ASN A 525 -26.17 29.87 14.35
C ASN A 525 -25.12 28.81 14.75
N TYR A 526 -23.93 29.23 15.17
CA TYR A 526 -22.90 28.28 15.61
C TYR A 526 -23.28 27.52 16.88
N TYR A 527 -23.89 28.17 17.88
CA TYR A 527 -24.38 27.48 19.07
C TYR A 527 -25.43 26.41 18.73
N GLN A 528 -26.35 26.71 17.81
CA GLN A 528 -27.36 25.76 17.34
C GLN A 528 -26.75 24.55 16.64
N GLU A 529 -25.82 24.76 15.71
CA GLU A 529 -25.12 23.66 15.01
C GLU A 529 -24.36 22.74 15.97
N ILE A 530 -23.75 23.30 17.03
CA ILE A 530 -23.05 22.52 18.06
C ILE A 530 -24.06 21.69 18.86
N LEU A 531 -25.19 22.29 19.27
CA LEU A 531 -26.22 21.62 20.03
C LEU A 531 -26.85 20.46 19.25
N GLU A 532 -27.13 20.65 17.95
CA GLU A 532 -27.61 19.60 17.06
C GLU A 532 -26.63 18.43 16.98
N ALA A 533 -25.33 18.72 16.84
CA ALA A 533 -24.30 17.69 16.80
C ALA A 533 -24.21 16.91 18.12
N GLN A 534 -24.32 17.60 19.27
CA GLN A 534 -24.34 16.95 20.59
C GLN A 534 -25.55 16.01 20.73
N ASN A 535 -26.73 16.41 20.27
CA ASN A 535 -27.93 15.56 20.31
C ASN A 535 -27.73 14.27 19.50
N ILE A 536 -27.14 14.36 18.30
CA ILE A 536 -26.83 13.18 17.47
C ILE A 536 -25.86 12.24 18.20
N VAL A 537 -24.80 12.77 18.79
CA VAL A 537 -23.82 11.98 19.55
C VAL A 537 -24.45 11.37 20.80
N GLN A 538 -25.35 12.07 21.49
CA GLN A 538 -26.02 11.52 22.66
C GLN A 538 -26.97 10.36 22.30
N MET A 539 -27.67 10.45 21.16
CA MET A 539 -28.61 9.42 20.72
C MET A 539 -27.93 8.15 20.17
N SER A 540 -26.80 8.32 19.46
CA SER A 540 -26.19 7.23 18.67
C SER A 540 -24.68 7.06 18.91
N GLY A 541 -24.10 7.80 19.85
CA GLY A 541 -22.64 7.92 20.02
C GLY A 541 -21.93 6.59 20.26
N ASN A 542 -22.49 5.70 21.07
CA ASN A 542 -21.89 4.39 21.30
C ASN A 542 -21.84 3.54 20.02
N PHE A 543 -22.89 3.56 19.21
CA PHE A 543 -22.92 2.86 17.92
C PHE A 543 -21.94 3.47 16.92
N LEU A 544 -21.95 4.81 16.80
CA LEU A 544 -21.06 5.53 15.88
C LEU A 544 -19.57 5.39 16.25
N MET A 545 -19.25 5.31 17.54
CA MET A 545 -17.88 5.08 18.01
C MET A 545 -17.41 3.64 17.80
N GLN A 546 -18.33 2.67 17.77
CA GLN A 546 -18.01 1.25 17.56
C GLN A 546 -17.99 0.84 16.08
N THR A 547 -18.51 1.68 15.18
CA THR A 547 -18.64 1.32 13.76
C THR A 547 -17.51 1.96 12.94
N ASP A 548 -16.75 1.12 12.24
CA ASP A 548 -15.66 1.57 11.38
C ASP A 548 -16.19 2.26 10.11
N LYS A 549 -15.74 3.50 9.88
CA LYS A 549 -16.08 4.30 8.69
C LYS A 549 -15.61 3.64 7.40
N ALA A 550 -14.39 3.07 7.37
CA ALA A 550 -13.85 2.40 6.19
C ALA A 550 -14.68 1.17 5.83
N TYR A 551 -15.17 0.46 6.85
CA TYR A 551 -16.12 -0.64 6.66
C TYR A 551 -17.40 -0.15 5.99
N ILE A 552 -18.09 0.86 6.53
CA ILE A 552 -19.33 1.40 5.93
C ILE A 552 -19.10 1.91 4.50
N SER A 553 -18.03 2.68 4.27
CA SER A 553 -17.72 3.23 2.93
C SER A 553 -17.53 2.13 1.88
N SER A 554 -16.95 0.99 2.28
CA SER A 554 -16.81 -0.17 1.39
C SER A 554 -18.16 -0.76 0.99
N TRP A 555 -19.10 -0.80 1.94
CA TRP A 555 -20.46 -1.26 1.69
C TRP A 555 -21.23 -0.34 0.76
N ILE A 556 -21.09 0.98 0.92
CA ILE A 556 -21.70 1.96 0.02
C ILE A 556 -21.19 1.75 -1.40
N ALA A 557 -19.86 1.72 -1.59
CA ALA A 557 -19.26 1.52 -2.90
C ALA A 557 -19.68 0.19 -3.56
N ALA A 558 -19.78 -0.89 -2.77
CA ALA A 558 -20.27 -2.17 -3.26
C ALA A 558 -21.75 -2.12 -3.64
N LEU A 559 -22.59 -1.41 -2.88
CA LEU A 559 -24.01 -1.28 -3.15
C LEU A 559 -24.27 -0.40 -4.39
N GLU A 560 -23.54 0.69 -4.55
CA GLU A 560 -23.61 1.58 -5.72
C GLU A 560 -23.27 0.85 -7.03
N LYS A 561 -22.47 -0.21 -6.98
CA LYS A 561 -22.16 -1.05 -8.14
C LYS A 561 -23.20 -2.14 -8.42
N ARG A 562 -24.12 -2.40 -7.47
CA ARG A 562 -25.24 -3.34 -7.61
C ARG A 562 -26.53 -2.66 -8.08
N LEU A 563 -26.71 -1.39 -7.70
CA LEU A 563 -27.77 -0.51 -8.21
C LEU A 563 -27.45 -0.07 -9.63
#